data_AF-A0A5R9C0U6-F1
#
_entry.id   AF-A0A5R9C0U6-F1
#
_cell.length_a   1.000
_cell.length_b   1.000
_cell.length_c   1.000
_cell.angle_alpha   90.00
_cell.angle_beta   90.00
_cell.angle_gamma   90.00
#
_symmetry.space_group_name_H-M   'P 1'
#
loop_
_entity.id
_entity.type
_entity.pdbx_description
1 polymer ?
#
loop_
_entity_poly.entity_id
_entity_poly.type
_entity_poly.pdbx_seq_one_letter_code
_entity_poly.pdbx_strand_id
1 'polypeptide(L)'
;MSIYQANNISVVPIDDVNNINVDASPEILSSKTIISGEIEVDSFEEITHINKEKVDTVLYIVIHKQPSLLGQNVFSFTLNDVPDIESIDKISIVSGDVYTSEGSEQGYSLGDLADLTEQKIIWGKD
;
A
#
# COMPACT_ATOMS: atom_id res chain seq x y z
N MET A 1 -15.95 -12.59 -3.88
CA MET A 1 -15.06 -11.46 -3.54
C MET A 1 -14.67 -11.62 -2.10
N SER A 2 -13.38 -11.84 -1.83
CA SER A 2 -12.86 -11.84 -0.46
C SER A 2 -12.73 -10.39 -0.04
N ILE A 3 -13.51 -9.96 0.95
CA ILE A 3 -13.36 -8.64 1.57
C ILE A 3 -12.26 -8.79 2.60
N TYR A 4 -11.25 -7.92 2.57
CA TYR A 4 -10.31 -7.82 3.67
C TYR A 4 -11.04 -7.17 4.84
N GLN A 5 -11.38 -7.98 5.85
CA GLN A 5 -12.02 -7.52 7.07
C GLN A 5 -10.94 -7.26 8.12
N ALA A 6 -10.48 -6.02 8.17
CA ALA A 6 -9.85 -5.47 9.37
C ALA A 6 -10.76 -4.33 9.86
N ASN A 7 -10.76 -4.09 11.17
CA ASN A 7 -11.62 -3.06 11.73
C ASN A 7 -11.25 -1.67 11.16
N ASN A 8 -12.21 -1.06 10.48
CA ASN A 8 -12.29 0.37 10.17
C ASN A 8 -11.19 0.96 9.26
N ILE A 9 -10.94 0.33 8.12
CA ILE A 9 -9.97 0.78 7.11
C ILE A 9 -10.72 1.27 5.86
N SER A 10 -10.53 2.55 5.52
CA SER A 10 -10.87 3.09 4.21
C SER A 10 -9.61 3.21 3.37
N VAL A 11 -9.62 2.75 2.12
CA VAL A 11 -8.51 2.97 1.20
C VAL A 11 -8.76 4.23 0.39
N VAL A 12 -7.79 5.14 0.39
CA VAL A 12 -7.79 6.37 -0.39
C VAL A 12 -6.49 6.48 -1.19
N PRO A 13 -6.50 7.19 -2.33
CA PRO A 13 -5.27 7.61 -2.99
C PRO A 13 -4.31 8.26 -1.99
N ILE A 14 -3.02 7.97 -2.12
CA ILE A 14 -2.00 8.61 -1.29
C ILE A 14 -1.29 9.70 -2.09
N ASP A 15 -1.57 10.95 -1.75
CA ASP A 15 -0.97 12.10 -2.41
C ASP A 15 0.41 12.42 -1.81
N ASP A 16 0.55 12.24 -0.49
CA ASP A 16 1.71 12.68 0.28
C ASP A 16 2.75 11.57 0.49
N VAL A 17 3.33 11.09 -0.61
CA VAL A 17 4.49 10.18 -0.54
C VAL A 17 5.75 10.86 -1.04
N ASN A 18 6.74 10.91 -0.17
CA ASN A 18 8.06 11.47 -0.41
C ASN A 18 9.06 10.32 -0.67
N ASN A 19 9.90 10.49 -1.71
CA ASN A 19 11.09 9.66 -1.94
C ASN A 19 10.86 8.14 -1.92
N ILE A 20 9.93 7.63 -2.74
CA ILE A 20 9.79 6.18 -2.94
C ILE A 20 10.94 5.68 -3.79
N ASN A 21 11.59 4.63 -3.31
CA ASN A 21 12.60 3.86 -4.02
C ASN A 21 12.14 2.42 -4.18
N VAL A 22 12.23 1.92 -5.41
CA VAL A 22 12.00 0.51 -5.75
C VAL A 22 13.33 -0.03 -6.26
N ASP A 23 13.99 -0.87 -5.46
CA ASP A 23 15.25 -1.53 -5.83
C ASP A 23 14.96 -2.72 -6.75
N ALA A 24 14.45 -2.40 -7.93
CA ALA A 24 14.19 -3.31 -9.02
C ALA A 24 14.84 -2.76 -10.30
N SER A 25 15.25 -3.68 -11.17
CA SER A 25 15.40 -3.32 -12.58
C SER A 25 14.02 -2.93 -13.12
N PRO A 26 13.90 -1.92 -14.00
CA PRO A 26 12.62 -1.49 -14.57
C PRO A 26 11.80 -2.64 -15.19
N GLU A 27 12.44 -3.75 -15.57
CA GLU A 27 11.78 -4.87 -16.25
C GLU A 27 11.51 -6.10 -15.36
N ILE A 28 12.18 -6.22 -14.20
CA ILE A 28 12.17 -7.46 -13.42
C ILE A 28 12.03 -7.18 -11.93
N LEU A 29 10.85 -7.52 -11.41
CA LEU A 29 10.61 -7.67 -9.98
C LEU A 29 11.04 -9.05 -9.51
N SER A 30 11.43 -9.14 -8.24
CA SER A 30 11.72 -10.40 -7.57
C SER A 30 11.24 -10.36 -6.13
N SER A 31 11.17 -11.52 -5.48
CA SER A 31 10.90 -11.63 -4.04
C SER A 31 11.91 -10.86 -3.17
N LYS A 32 13.09 -10.54 -3.71
CA LYS A 32 14.14 -9.76 -3.04
C LYS A 32 14.07 -8.27 -3.32
N THR A 33 13.23 -7.84 -4.26
CA THR A 33 13.03 -6.42 -4.55
C THR A 33 12.61 -5.70 -3.27
N ILE A 34 13.33 -4.63 -2.94
CA ILE A 34 13.06 -3.79 -1.78
C ILE A 34 12.27 -2.58 -2.24
N ILE A 35 11.15 -2.32 -1.58
CA ILE A 35 10.40 -1.07 -1.71
C ILE A 35 10.54 -0.32 -0.40
N SER A 36 11.03 0.91 -0.48
CA SER A 36 11.24 1.77 0.68
C SER A 36 10.84 3.20 0.35
N GLY A 37 10.44 3.96 1.36
CA GLY A 37 10.11 5.36 1.18
C GLY A 37 9.66 6.00 2.48
N GLU A 38 9.18 7.22 2.35
CA GLU A 38 8.65 8.02 3.45
C GLU A 38 7.28 8.55 3.03
N ILE A 39 6.27 8.38 3.87
CA ILE A 39 4.98 9.05 3.66
C ILE A 39 4.87 10.21 4.63
N GLU A 40 4.16 11.26 4.24
CA GLU A 40 3.72 12.25 5.21
C GLU A 40 2.62 11.62 6.08
N VAL A 41 2.81 11.72 7.39
CA VAL A 41 1.81 11.36 8.39
C VAL A 41 1.55 12.60 9.22
N ASP A 42 0.30 12.78 9.65
CA ASP A 42 -0.04 13.92 10.48
C ASP A 42 0.70 13.85 11.82
N SER A 43 0.83 15.01 12.47
CA SER A 43 1.24 15.03 13.87
C SER A 43 0.27 14.14 14.66
N PHE A 44 0.81 13.13 15.33
CA PHE A 44 0.09 12.08 16.03
C PHE A 44 -0.37 10.88 15.19
N GLU A 45 0.26 10.60 14.06
CA GLU A 45 0.02 9.37 13.28
C GLU A 45 1.32 8.58 13.02
N GLU A 46 1.16 7.28 12.76
CA GLU A 46 2.24 6.40 12.31
C GLU A 46 1.76 5.39 11.27
N ILE A 47 2.71 4.91 10.46
CA ILE A 47 2.56 3.68 9.68
C ILE A 47 2.47 2.49 10.64
N THR A 48 1.48 1.64 10.41
CA THR A 48 1.21 0.47 11.26
C THR A 48 1.47 -0.83 10.55
N HIS A 49 0.96 -0.92 9.32
CA HIS A 49 0.91 -2.14 8.57
C HIS A 49 0.98 -1.82 7.08
N ILE A 50 1.47 -2.77 6.30
CA ILE A 50 1.54 -2.64 4.85
C ILE A 50 1.02 -3.94 4.25
N ASN A 51 -0.07 -3.84 3.50
CA ASN A 51 -0.56 -4.95 2.69
C ASN A 51 -0.01 -4.86 1.28
N LYS A 52 0.20 -6.03 0.69
CA LYS A 52 0.62 -6.22 -0.70
C LYS A 52 -0.47 -6.99 -1.41
N GLU A 53 -1.34 -6.27 -2.10
CA GLU A 53 -2.55 -6.82 -2.71
C GLU A 53 -2.39 -6.86 -4.22
N LYS A 54 -2.37 -8.06 -4.81
CA LYS A 54 -2.29 -8.21 -6.27
C LYS A 54 -3.68 -8.30 -6.87
N VAL A 55 -3.98 -7.43 -7.82
CA VAL A 55 -5.20 -7.48 -8.64
C VAL A 55 -4.78 -7.49 -10.11
N ASP A 56 -5.07 -8.59 -10.80
CA ASP A 56 -4.59 -8.86 -12.16
C ASP A 56 -3.06 -8.67 -12.27
N THR A 57 -2.59 -7.69 -13.04
CA THR A 57 -1.17 -7.37 -13.23
C THR A 57 -0.70 -6.18 -12.40
N VAL A 58 -1.54 -5.66 -11.49
CA VAL A 58 -1.22 -4.52 -10.64
C VAL A 58 -1.02 -4.99 -9.20
N LEU A 59 0.11 -4.61 -8.61
CA LEU A 59 0.37 -4.76 -7.19
C LEU A 59 0.04 -3.45 -6.46
N TYR A 60 -0.89 -3.51 -5.52
CA TYR A 60 -1.23 -2.41 -4.65
C TYR A 60 -0.48 -2.55 -3.33
N ILE A 61 0.30 -1.53 -3.00
CA ILE A 61 0.92 -1.35 -1.69
C ILE A 61 -0.02 -0.48 -0.87
N VAL A 62 -0.77 -1.11 0.04
CA VAL A 62 -1.70 -0.41 0.93
C VAL A 62 -0.97 -0.12 2.23
N ILE A 63 -0.62 1.14 2.46
CA ILE A 63 0.05 1.57 3.69
C ILE A 63 -0.99 2.05 4.69
N HIS A 64 -1.05 1.39 5.84
CA HIS A 64 -2.03 1.68 6.87
C HIS A 64 -1.50 2.67 7.91
N LYS A 65 -2.29 3.69 8.24
CA LYS A 65 -1.97 4.70 9.25
C LYS A 65 -2.86 4.54 10.50
N GLN A 66 -2.31 4.76 11.69
CA GLN A 66 -3.08 4.88 12.93
C GLN A 66 -2.58 6.04 13.81
N PRO A 67 -3.39 6.50 14.77
CA PRO A 67 -2.94 7.47 15.77
C PRO A 67 -1.77 6.95 16.63
N SER A 68 -0.68 7.72 16.73
CA SER A 68 0.51 7.42 17.54
C SER A 68 1.26 8.66 17.99
N LEU A 69 1.76 8.64 19.23
CA LEU A 69 2.52 9.75 19.82
C LEU A 69 4.00 9.78 19.41
N LEU A 70 4.55 8.67 18.89
CA LEU A 70 5.98 8.53 18.56
C LEU A 70 6.27 8.49 17.06
N GLY A 71 5.24 8.36 16.22
CA GLY A 71 5.27 8.57 14.77
C GLY A 71 6.37 7.83 13.99
N GLN A 72 6.04 6.71 13.34
CA GLN A 72 6.88 6.11 12.30
C GLN A 72 6.34 6.47 10.91
N ASN A 73 7.13 7.17 10.10
CA ASN A 73 6.74 7.64 8.77
C ASN A 73 7.58 7.05 7.62
N VAL A 74 8.60 6.24 7.95
CA VAL A 74 9.47 5.54 6.99
C VAL A 74 9.10 4.06 6.95
N PHE A 75 9.09 3.50 5.74
CA PHE A 75 8.87 2.07 5.49
C PHE A 75 9.97 1.46 4.62
N SER A 76 10.17 0.15 4.80
CA SER A 76 11.01 -0.68 3.94
C SER A 76 10.56 -2.13 4.03
N PHE A 77 10.24 -2.75 2.89
CA PHE A 77 9.76 -4.13 2.84
C PHE A 77 10.16 -4.82 1.53
N THR A 78 10.08 -6.15 1.51
CA THR A 78 10.31 -6.97 0.32
C THR A 78 9.01 -7.55 -0.23
N LEU A 79 9.08 -8.11 -1.46
CA LEU A 79 7.95 -8.75 -2.14
C LEU A 79 7.89 -10.28 -1.93
N ASN A 80 8.48 -10.78 -0.85
CA ASN A 80 8.68 -12.22 -0.63
C ASN A 80 7.41 -13.08 -0.45
N ASP A 81 6.30 -12.44 -0.10
CA ASP A 81 4.96 -13.01 0.12
C ASP A 81 3.99 -12.71 -1.03
N VAL A 82 4.43 -12.03 -2.08
CA VAL A 82 3.61 -11.73 -3.25
C VAL A 82 3.61 -12.93 -4.18
N PRO A 83 2.46 -13.52 -4.51
CA PRO A 83 2.40 -14.65 -5.44
C PRO A 83 2.56 -14.19 -6.89
N ASP A 84 3.30 -14.96 -7.69
CA ASP A 84 3.44 -14.74 -9.14
C ASP A 84 3.87 -13.29 -9.45
N ILE A 85 5.06 -12.94 -8.96
CA ILE A 85 5.64 -11.59 -9.02
C ILE A 85 5.97 -11.21 -10.47
N GLU A 86 6.34 -12.19 -11.27
CA GLU A 86 6.74 -12.05 -12.66
C GLU A 86 5.63 -11.48 -13.55
N SER A 87 4.36 -11.66 -13.21
CA SER A 87 3.21 -11.12 -13.96
C SER A 87 2.75 -9.74 -13.48
N ILE A 88 3.44 -9.13 -12.52
CA ILE A 88 3.16 -7.76 -12.09
C ILE A 88 3.77 -6.81 -13.12
N ASP A 89 2.93 -5.97 -13.71
CA ASP A 89 3.32 -4.96 -14.70
C ASP A 89 3.35 -3.55 -14.10
N LYS A 90 2.68 -3.34 -12.97
CA LYS A 90 2.63 -2.04 -12.27
C LYS A 90 2.59 -2.22 -10.76
N ILE A 91 3.23 -1.30 -10.05
CA ILE A 91 3.06 -1.14 -8.61
C ILE A 91 2.42 0.21 -8.34
N SER A 92 1.29 0.18 -7.64
CA SER A 92 0.53 1.33 -7.19
C SER A 92 0.64 1.43 -5.67
N ILE A 93 0.75 2.64 -5.14
CA ILE A 93 0.75 2.88 -3.69
C ILE A 93 -0.53 3.63 -3.29
N VAL A 94 -1.16 3.21 -2.20
CA VAL A 94 -2.43 3.75 -1.68
C VAL A 94 -2.39 3.81 -0.14
N SER A 95 -3.15 4.72 0.47
CA SER A 95 -3.26 4.86 1.93
C SER A 95 -4.47 4.07 2.44
N GLY A 96 -4.32 3.35 3.55
CA GLY A 96 -5.41 2.78 4.33
C GLY A 96 -5.53 3.52 5.65
N ASP A 97 -6.52 4.40 5.80
CA ASP A 97 -6.69 5.14 7.06
C ASP A 97 -7.49 4.29 8.03
N VAL A 98 -6.89 3.97 9.20
CA VAL A 98 -7.53 3.17 10.25
C VAL A 98 -8.26 4.12 11.22
N TYR A 99 -9.58 4.24 11.08
CA TYR A 99 -10.40 5.08 11.96
C TYR A 99 -10.83 4.30 13.21
N THR A 100 -10.46 4.75 14.41
CA THR A 100 -10.82 4.06 15.67
C THR A 100 -12.24 4.33 16.17
N SER A 101 -13.12 4.97 15.40
CA SER A 101 -14.48 5.25 15.84
C SER A 101 -15.36 4.00 15.88
N GLU A 102 -16.03 3.79 17.01
CA GLU A 102 -17.03 2.74 17.22
C GLU A 102 -18.15 2.83 16.17
N GLY A 103 -18.26 1.82 15.31
CA GLY A 103 -19.37 1.69 14.36
C GLY A 103 -18.97 1.09 13.02
N SER A 104 -19.20 -0.22 12.89
CA SER A 104 -19.07 -1.08 11.69
C SER A 104 -17.65 -1.31 11.14
N GLU A 105 -17.32 -2.59 10.93
CA GLU A 105 -16.15 -3.05 10.16
C GLU A 105 -16.19 -2.42 8.75
N GLN A 106 -15.51 -1.29 8.58
CA GLN A 106 -15.19 -0.80 7.23
C GLN A 106 -13.89 -1.49 6.83
N GLY A 107 -13.92 -2.26 5.75
CA GLY A 107 -12.74 -2.83 5.12
C GLY A 107 -12.81 -2.54 3.64
N TYR A 108 -11.74 -2.82 2.91
CA TYR A 108 -11.74 -2.71 1.46
C TYR A 108 -11.75 -4.11 0.82
N SER A 109 -12.33 -4.18 -0.36
CA SER A 109 -12.22 -5.32 -1.26
C SER A 109 -11.16 -5.05 -2.32
N LEU A 110 -10.70 -6.11 -2.99
CA LEU A 110 -9.84 -5.96 -4.15
C LEU A 110 -10.50 -5.18 -5.31
N GLY A 111 -11.84 -5.18 -5.37
CA GLY A 111 -12.58 -4.37 -6.34
C GLY A 111 -12.44 -2.88 -6.06
N ASP A 112 -12.51 -2.49 -4.77
CA ASP A 112 -12.35 -1.09 -4.37
C ASP A 112 -10.98 -0.54 -4.75
N LEU A 113 -9.93 -1.36 -4.69
CA LEU A 113 -8.58 -0.99 -5.15
C LEU A 113 -8.52 -0.74 -6.67
N ALA A 114 -9.15 -1.62 -7.45
CA ALA A 114 -9.17 -1.51 -8.91
C ALA A 114 -9.99 -0.30 -9.40
N ASP A 115 -10.99 0.11 -8.64
CA ASP A 115 -11.88 1.24 -8.97
C ASP A 115 -11.28 2.61 -8.57
N LEU A 116 -10.12 2.66 -7.91
CA LEU A 116 -9.44 3.91 -7.58
C LEU A 116 -9.03 4.65 -8.86
N THR A 117 -9.61 5.84 -9.07
CA THR A 117 -9.39 6.66 -10.27
C THR A 117 -8.06 7.41 -10.26
N GLU A 118 -7.50 7.67 -9.08
CA GLU A 118 -6.24 8.41 -8.90
C GLU A 118 -5.25 7.49 -8.18
N GLN A 119 -4.37 6.85 -8.95
CA GLN A 119 -3.40 5.89 -8.44
C GLN A 119 -1.99 6.42 -8.65
N LYS A 120 -1.19 6.44 -7.58
CA LYS A 120 0.23 6.81 -7.66
C LYS A 120 1.04 5.58 -8.06
N ILE A 121 1.47 5.54 -9.31
CA ILE A 121 2.33 4.47 -9.83
C ILE A 121 3.77 4.72 -9.41
N ILE A 122 4.38 3.75 -8.75
CA ILE A 122 5.74 3.85 -8.19
C ILE A 122 6.75 2.99 -8.96
N TRP A 123 6.24 2.09 -9.81
CA TRP A 123 7.00 1.26 -10.72
C TRP A 123 6.07 0.73 -11.82
N GLY A 124 6.58 0.55 -13.02
CA GLY A 124 5.88 -0.14 -14.11
C GLY A 124 6.88 -0.72 -15.11
N LYS A 125 6.50 -1.83 -15.75
CA LYS A 125 7.17 -2.31 -16.95
C LYS A 125 6.81 -1.38 -18.10
N ASP A 126 7.81 -0.74 -18.70
CA ASP A 126 7.65 -0.01 -19.96
C ASP A 126 7.40 -0.96 -21.15
#